data_AF-X1T036-F1
#
_entry.id   AF-X1T036-F1
#
_cell.length_a   1.000
_cell.length_b   1.000
_cell.length_c   1.000
_cell.angle_alpha   90.00
_cell.angle_beta   90.00
_cell.angle_gamma   90.00
#
_symmetry.space_group_name_H-M   'P 1'
#
loop_
_entity.id
_entity.type
_entity.pdbx_description
1 polymer ?
#
loop_
_entity_poly.entity_id
_entity_poly.type
_entity_poly.pdbx_seq_one_letter_code
_entity_poly.pdbx_strand_id
1 'polypeptide(L)'
;MSIELVTVVMFGGLIVVLLIGVPLAWSLGGVAAVVCFGLWGFEGLRVIVYNTFGCMWNIVLVAIPLFMCMGILMERAGIAEALFETVHRWSGRLRGSLAMGVVVICMIFAA
;
A
#
# COMPACT_ATOMS: atom_id res chain seq x y z
N MET A 1 -26.78 -14.47 10.66
CA MET A 1 -26.64 -13.03 11.02
C MET A 1 -27.30 -12.19 9.94
N SER A 2 -27.95 -11.08 10.28
CA SER A 2 -28.35 -10.09 9.27
C SER A 2 -27.10 -9.50 8.62
N ILE A 3 -27.19 -9.18 7.33
CA ILE A 3 -26.05 -8.67 6.54
C ILE A 3 -25.51 -7.37 7.15
N GLU A 4 -26.41 -6.52 7.64
CA GLU A 4 -26.07 -5.27 8.32
C GLU A 4 -25.16 -5.49 9.53
N LEU A 5 -25.45 -6.49 10.37
CA LEU A 5 -24.62 -6.74 11.56
C LEU A 5 -23.23 -7.26 11.16
N VAL A 6 -23.14 -8.06 10.09
CA VAL A 6 -21.85 -8.55 9.57
C VAL A 6 -21.01 -7.37 9.08
N THR A 7 -21.59 -6.44 8.33
CA THR A 7 -20.87 -5.27 7.83
C THR A 7 -20.37 -4.40 8.98
N VAL A 8 -21.20 -4.17 10.00
CA VAL A 8 -20.81 -3.40 11.20
C VAL A 8 -19.68 -4.09 11.96
N VAL A 9 -19.73 -5.41 12.13
CA VAL A 9 -18.67 -6.17 12.81
C VAL A 9 -17.36 -6.15 12.01
N MET A 10 -17.41 -6.28 10.67
CA MET A 10 -16.20 -6.24 9.83
C MET A 10 -15.56 -4.86 9.83
N PHE A 11 -16.32 -3.79 9.56
CA PHE A 11 -15.78 -2.44 9.53
C PHE A 11 -15.39 -1.93 10.91
N GLY A 12 -16.25 -2.15 11.91
CA GLY A 12 -15.98 -1.77 13.29
C GLY A 12 -14.76 -2.50 13.84
N GLY A 13 -14.66 -3.82 13.60
CA GLY A 13 -13.50 -4.62 13.99
C GLY A 13 -12.21 -4.15 13.33
N LEU A 14 -12.24 -3.84 12.03
CA LEU A 14 -11.09 -3.29 11.32
C LEU A 14 -10.60 -1.99 11.96
N ILE A 15 -11.50 -1.04 12.21
CA ILE A 15 -11.15 0.26 12.79
C ILE A 15 -10.52 0.08 14.17
N VAL A 16 -11.11 -0.76 15.02
CA VAL A 16 -10.58 -1.03 16.36
C VAL A 16 -9.17 -1.62 16.29
N VAL A 17 -8.93 -2.60 15.43
CA VAL A 17 -7.61 -3.24 15.28
C VAL A 17 -6.57 -2.26 14.72
N LEU A 18 -6.97 -1.37 13.81
CA LEU A 18 -6.10 -0.31 13.30
C LEU A 18 -5.74 0.74 14.37
N LEU A 19 -6.69 1.11 15.24
CA LEU A 19 -6.44 2.03 16.34
C LEU A 19 -5.47 1.47 17.38
N ILE A 20 -5.41 0.14 17.52
CA ILE A 20 -4.42 -0.56 18.37
C ILE A 20 -2.99 -0.47 17.76
N GLY A 21 -2.85 -0.02 16.52
CA GLY A 21 -1.56 0.14 15.84
C GLY A 21 -1.05 -1.14 15.18
N VAL A 22 -1.91 -2.15 15.00
CA VAL A 22 -1.54 -3.37 14.28
C VAL A 22 -1.31 -3.04 12.80
N PRO A 23 -0.26 -3.59 12.15
CA PRO A 23 -0.01 -3.33 10.74
C PRO A 23 -1.20 -3.71 9.85
N LEU A 24 -1.46 -2.90 8.82
CA LEU A 24 -2.64 -2.97 7.95
C LEU A 24 -2.89 -4.37 7.36
N ALA A 25 -1.82 -5.08 6.96
CA ALA A 25 -1.95 -6.42 6.39
C ALA A 25 -2.55 -7.42 7.39
N TRP A 26 -2.11 -7.35 8.66
CA TRP A 26 -2.59 -8.21 9.73
C TRP A 26 -3.99 -7.80 10.21
N SER A 27 -4.31 -6.51 10.20
CA SER A 27 -5.66 -6.06 10.55
C SER A 27 -6.70 -6.53 9.54
N LEU A 28 -6.42 -6.36 8.24
CA LEU A 28 -7.34 -6.80 7.17
C LEU A 28 -7.51 -8.33 7.17
N GLY A 29 -6.39 -9.07 7.16
CA GLY A 29 -6.42 -10.53 7.12
C GLY A 29 -7.00 -11.14 8.40
N GLY A 30 -6.63 -10.61 9.56
CA GLY A 30 -7.07 -11.11 10.86
C GLY A 30 -8.57 -10.90 11.09
N VAL A 31 -9.08 -9.70 10.83
CA VAL A 31 -10.53 -9.40 10.97
C VAL A 31 -11.34 -10.25 9.98
N ALA A 32 -10.88 -10.37 8.74
CA ALA A 32 -11.51 -11.24 7.74
C ALA A 32 -11.52 -12.71 8.19
N ALA A 33 -10.41 -13.23 8.73
CA ALA A 33 -10.32 -14.61 9.22
C ALA A 33 -11.26 -14.89 10.39
N VAL A 34 -11.31 -14.00 11.39
CA VAL A 34 -12.18 -14.14 12.56
C VAL A 34 -13.65 -14.11 12.16
N VAL A 35 -14.05 -13.18 11.28
CA VAL A 35 -15.43 -13.07 10.83
C VAL A 35 -15.83 -14.22 9.91
N CYS A 36 -14.99 -14.63 8.96
CA CYS A 36 -15.26 -15.79 8.11
C CYS A 36 -15.39 -17.09 8.92
N PHE A 37 -14.54 -17.27 9.93
CA PHE A 37 -14.63 -18.41 10.83
C PHE A 37 -15.93 -18.37 11.66
N GLY A 38 -16.33 -17.20 12.16
CA GLY A 38 -17.58 -17.04 12.92
C GLY A 38 -18.86 -17.28 12.11
N LEU A 39 -18.84 -17.02 10.79
CA LEU A 39 -20.00 -17.19 9.92
C LEU A 39 -20.11 -18.59 9.30
N TRP A 40 -19.00 -19.12 8.81
CA TRP A 40 -18.97 -20.35 7.99
C TRP A 40 -18.02 -21.43 8.53
N GLY A 41 -17.45 -21.24 9.73
CA GLY A 41 -16.51 -22.18 10.33
C GLY A 41 -15.23 -22.34 9.51
N PHE A 42 -14.65 -23.55 9.54
CA PHE A 42 -13.41 -23.86 8.82
C PHE A 42 -13.54 -23.74 7.30
N GLU A 43 -14.73 -23.98 6.73
CA GLU A 43 -14.95 -23.82 5.28
C GLU A 43 -14.85 -22.35 4.85
N GLY A 44 -15.23 -21.41 5.70
CA GLY A 44 -15.09 -19.97 5.44
C GLY A 44 -13.65 -19.51 5.25
N LEU A 45 -12.68 -20.20 5.88
CA LEU A 45 -11.26 -19.88 5.74
C LEU A 45 -10.73 -20.22 4.34
N ARG A 46 -11.36 -21.18 3.63
CA ARG A 46 -10.96 -21.53 2.26
C ARG A 46 -11.16 -20.37 1.28
N VAL A 47 -12.13 -19.50 1.54
CA VAL A 47 -12.36 -18.28 0.75
C VAL A 47 -11.14 -17.35 0.80
N ILE A 48 -10.50 -17.23 1.97
CA ILE A 48 -9.31 -16.40 2.15
C ILE A 48 -8.15 -16.98 1.35
N VAL A 49 -7.96 -18.31 1.41
CA VAL A 49 -6.94 -19.01 0.63
C VAL A 49 -7.15 -18.78 -0.86
N TYR A 50 -8.37 -18.98 -1.37
CA TYR A 50 -8.67 -18.79 -2.79
C TYR A 50 -8.41 -17.36 -3.26
N ASN A 51 -8.86 -16.36 -2.50
CA ASN A 51 -8.61 -14.95 -2.81
C ASN A 51 -7.11 -14.60 -2.76
N THR A 52 -6.36 -15.19 -1.83
CA THR A 52 -4.92 -14.96 -1.70
C THR A 52 -4.17 -15.47 -2.94
N PHE A 53 -4.43 -16.72 -3.34
CA PHE A 53 -3.86 -17.29 -4.56
C PHE A 53 -4.29 -16.51 -5.82
N GLY A 54 -5.55 -16.05 -5.86
CA GLY A 54 -6.04 -15.18 -6.93
C GLY A 54 -5.27 -13.86 -7.02
N CYS A 55 -5.02 -13.20 -5.88
CA CYS A 55 -4.19 -11.99 -5.84
C CYS A 55 -2.74 -12.26 -6.24
N MET A 56 -2.13 -13.37 -5.84
CA MET A 56 -0.74 -13.70 -6.20
C MET A 56 -0.54 -13.81 -7.71
N TRP A 57 -1.57 -14.21 -8.46
CA TRP A 57 -1.51 -14.31 -9.92
C TRP A 57 -1.80 -12.98 -10.64
N ASN A 58 -1.99 -11.90 -9.89
CA ASN A 58 -2.30 -10.60 -10.45
C ASN A 58 -1.05 -9.97 -11.08
N ILE A 59 -1.09 -9.75 -12.40
CA ILE A 59 0.01 -9.16 -13.17
C ILE A 59 0.41 -7.75 -12.66
N VAL A 60 -0.49 -7.02 -12.01
CA VAL A 60 -0.21 -5.71 -11.42
C VAL A 60 0.82 -5.83 -10.29
N LEU A 61 0.84 -6.95 -9.55
CA LEU A 61 1.85 -7.16 -8.51
C LEU A 61 3.26 -7.32 -9.07
N VAL A 62 3.40 -7.73 -10.34
CA VAL A 62 4.70 -7.79 -11.04
C VAL A 62 5.25 -6.38 -11.31
N ALA A 63 4.38 -5.36 -11.37
CA ALA A 63 4.83 -3.98 -11.50
C ALA A 63 5.64 -3.51 -10.28
N ILE A 64 5.35 -4.00 -9.08
CA ILE A 64 6.04 -3.60 -7.84
C ILE A 64 7.55 -3.90 -7.89
N PRO A 65 8.03 -5.14 -8.13
CA PRO A 65 9.46 -5.43 -8.22
C PRO A 65 10.12 -4.76 -9.43
N LEU A 66 9.42 -4.64 -10.57
CA LEU A 66 9.95 -3.94 -11.75
C LEU A 66 10.14 -2.44 -11.48
N PHE A 67 9.19 -1.82 -10.78
CA PHE A 67 9.28 -0.43 -10.35
C PHE A 67 10.41 -0.22 -9.34
N MET A 68 10.55 -1.12 -8.36
CA MET A 68 11.70 -1.09 -7.45
C MET A 68 13.04 -1.27 -8.20
N CYS A 69 13.09 -2.16 -9.19
CA CYS A 69 14.27 -2.36 -10.02
C CYS A 69 14.64 -1.08 -10.80
N MET A 70 13.65 -0.45 -11.44
CA MET A 70 13.82 0.85 -12.11
C MET A 70 14.33 1.92 -11.13
N GLY A 71 13.75 2.02 -9.94
CA GLY A 71 14.18 2.95 -8.91
C GLY A 71 15.65 2.77 -8.53
N ILE A 72 16.08 1.53 -8.27
CA ILE A 72 17.48 1.20 -7.93
C ILE A 72 18.41 1.47 -9.10
N LEU A 73 17.99 1.17 -10.34
CA LEU A 73 18.77 1.47 -11.54
C LEU A 73 18.96 2.97 -11.74
N MET A 74 17.89 3.77 -11.54
CA MET A 74 17.94 5.24 -11.64
C MET A 74 18.81 5.87 -10.56
N GLU A 75 18.73 5.35 -9.33
CA GLU A 75 19.58 5.77 -8.21
C GLU A 75 21.06 5.49 -8.53
N ARG A 76 21.38 4.26 -8.95
CA ARG A 76 22.76 3.87 -9.30
C ARG A 76 23.31 4.57 -10.54
N ALA A 77 22.44 4.97 -11.47
CA ALA A 77 22.84 5.74 -12.66
C ALA A 77 23.03 7.24 -12.37
N GLY A 78 22.79 7.71 -11.14
CA GLY A 78 22.89 9.13 -10.77
C GLY A 78 21.75 10.00 -11.33
N ILE A 79 20.72 9.39 -11.92
CA ILE A 79 19.58 10.11 -12.53
C ILE A 79 18.78 10.82 -11.43
N ALA A 80 18.58 10.17 -10.28
CA ALA A 80 17.84 10.74 -9.15
C ALA A 80 18.50 12.02 -8.61
N GLU A 81 19.83 12.02 -8.48
CA GLU A 81 20.61 13.17 -7.99
C GLU A 81 20.59 14.33 -9.00
N ALA A 82 20.76 14.02 -10.29
CA ALA A 82 20.65 15.02 -11.36
C ALA A 82 19.25 15.65 -11.43
N LEU A 83 18.19 14.84 -11.20
CA LEU A 83 16.83 15.34 -11.13
C LEU A 83 16.63 16.27 -9.93
N PHE A 84 17.20 15.93 -8.78
CA PHE A 84 17.12 16.77 -7.58
C PHE A 84 17.83 18.11 -7.79
N GLU A 85 19.03 18.08 -8.36
CA GLU A 85 19.79 19.30 -8.64
C GLU A 85 19.11 20.19 -9.67
N THR A 86 18.51 19.62 -10.73
CA THR A 86 17.77 20.39 -11.74
C THR A 86 16.53 21.05 -11.15
N VAL A 87 15.74 20.34 -10.35
CA VAL A 87 14.56 20.90 -9.65
C VAL A 87 14.97 21.97 -8.64
N HIS A 88 16.09 21.78 -7.92
CA HIS A 88 16.61 22.75 -6.98
C HIS A 88 17.07 24.04 -7.68
N ARG A 89 17.82 23.91 -8.79
CA ARG A 89 18.25 25.05 -9.62
C ARG A 89 17.05 25.78 -10.23
N TRP A 90 16.03 25.05 -10.67
CA TRP A 90 14.82 25.64 -11.24
C TRP A 90 13.97 26.39 -10.20
N SER A 91 13.95 25.90 -8.96
CA SER A 91 13.22 26.51 -7.84
C SER A 91 13.86 27.79 -7.29
N GLY A 92 15.09 28.14 -7.72
CA GLY A 92 15.75 29.40 -7.38
C GLY A 92 15.84 29.71 -5.88
N ARG A 93 15.82 31.01 -5.50
CA ARG A 93 15.89 31.50 -4.11
C ARG A 93 14.54 31.46 -3.35
N LEU A 94 13.54 30.72 -3.84
CA LEU A 94 12.23 30.65 -3.17
C LEU A 94 12.36 30.02 -1.78
N ARG A 95 11.83 30.71 -0.77
CA ARG A 95 11.72 30.19 0.61
C ARG A 95 10.76 28.99 0.58
N GLY A 96 11.28 27.79 0.87
CA GLY A 96 10.53 26.52 0.76
C GLY A 96 10.89 25.64 -0.44
N SER A 97 11.92 26.00 -1.21
CA SER A 97 12.38 25.23 -2.38
C SER A 97 12.71 23.76 -2.08
N LEU A 98 13.17 23.45 -0.86
CA LEU A 98 13.41 22.07 -0.41
C LEU A 98 12.13 21.23 -0.36
N ALA A 99 11.05 21.76 0.22
CA ALA A 99 9.78 21.04 0.33
C ALA A 99 9.12 20.86 -1.05
N MET A 100 9.12 21.93 -1.87
CA MET A 100 8.62 21.86 -3.25
C MET A 100 9.43 20.88 -4.11
N GLY A 101 10.76 20.86 -3.95
CA GLY A 101 11.63 19.94 -4.66
C GLY A 101 11.31 18.49 -4.37
N VAL A 102 11.14 18.14 -3.09
CA VAL A 102 10.76 16.78 -2.69
C VAL A 102 9.41 16.38 -3.27
N VAL A 103 8.39 17.24 -3.22
CA VAL A 103 7.05 16.93 -3.76
C VAL A 103 7.09 16.71 -5.27
N VAL A 104 7.78 17.57 -6.03
CA VAL A 104 7.89 17.45 -7.50
C VAL A 104 8.64 16.18 -7.88
N ILE A 105 9.72 15.86 -7.17
CA ILE A 105 10.52 14.65 -7.45
C ILE A 105 9.70 13.41 -7.10
N CYS A 106 9.02 13.37 -5.96
CA CYS A 106 8.10 12.29 -5.60
C CYS A 106 7.01 12.10 -6.65
N MET A 107 6.45 13.19 -7.20
CA MET A 107 5.47 13.11 -8.28
C MET A 107 6.05 12.47 -9.55
N ILE A 108 7.23 12.89 -9.99
CA ILE A 108 7.87 12.36 -11.20
C ILE A 108 8.22 10.87 -11.06
N PHE A 109 8.64 10.44 -9.87
CA PHE A 109 8.94 9.03 -9.62
C PHE A 109 7.68 8.17 -9.43
N ALA A 110 6.58 8.73 -8.93
CA ALA A 110 5.34 7.99 -8.70
C ALA A 110 4.44 7.87 -9.94
N ALA A 111 4.65 8.73 -10.94
CA ALA A 111 3.93 8.75 -12.22
C ALA A 111 4.47 7.70 -13.20
#